data_AF-A0A961ETJ7-F1
#
_entry.id   AF-A0A961ETJ7-F1
#
_cell.length_a   1.000
_cell.length_b   1.000
_cell.length_c   1.000
_cell.angle_alpha   90.00
_cell.angle_beta   90.00
_cell.angle_gamma   90.00
#
_symmetry.space_group_name_H-M   'P 1'
#
loop_
_entity.id
_entity.type
_entity.pdbx_description
1 polymer ?
#
loop_
_entity_poly.entity_id
_entity_poly.type
_entity_poly.pdbx_seq_one_letter_code
_entity_poly.pdbx_strand_id
1 'polypeptide(L)' 'MYTILLLIVSNIFMTFAWYGHLKFREAPLFQVIVISWLIAFFEYCFQVPANRIGFGTFTATQLKTIQEI' A
#
# COMPACT_ATOMS: atom_id res chain seq x y z
N MET A 1 -11.77 -0.33 14.39
CA MET A 1 -10.49 -1.08 14.47
C MET A 1 -10.09 -1.73 13.14
N TYR A 2 -11.01 -2.32 12.36
CA TYR A 2 -10.67 -2.93 11.07
C TYR A 2 -9.95 -2.01 10.08
N THR A 3 -10.31 -0.72 10.01
CA THR A 3 -9.61 0.29 9.18
C THR A 3 -8.11 0.30 9.40
N ILE A 4 -7.64 0.37 10.64
CA ILE A 4 -6.21 0.46 10.96
C ILE A 4 -5.49 -0.82 10.54
N LEU A 5 -6.07 -1.98 10.84
CA LEU A 5 -5.49 -3.26 10.47
C LEU A 5 -5.36 -3.41 8.95
N LEU A 6 -6.39 -3.02 8.19
CA LEU A 6 -6.35 -3.05 6.73
C LEU A 6 -5.32 -2.06 6.16
N LEU A 7 -5.16 -0.88 6.75
CA LEU A 7 -4.14 0.10 6.33
C LEU A 7 -2.71 -0.39 6.63
N ILE A 8 -2.50 -1.05 7.76
CA ILE A 8 -1.21 -1.68 8.08
C ILE A 8 -0.89 -2.78 7.04
N VAL A 9 -1.86 -3.65 6.75
CA VAL A 9 -1.68 -4.70 5.74
C VAL A 9 -1.38 -4.09 4.36
N SER A 10 -2.08 -3.00 4.00
CA SER A 10 -1.81 -2.22 2.79
C SER A 10 -0.37 -1.70 2.75
N ASN A 11 0.10 -1.06 3.83
CA ASN A 11 1.45 -0.48 3.88
C ASN A 11 2.55 -1.55 3.74
N ILE A 12 2.33 -2.75 4.28
CA ILE A 12 3.25 -3.88 4.10
C ILE A 12 3.50 -4.17 2.61
N PHE A 13 2.46 -4.19 1.78
CA PHE A 13 2.61 -4.39 0.33
C PHE A 13 3.40 -3.26 -0.33
N MET A 14 3.12 -1.99 0.01
CA MET A 14 3.88 -0.85 -0.51
C MET A 14 5.37 -1.00 -0.15
N THR A 15 5.65 -1.29 1.11
CA THR A 15 7.02 -1.48 1.62
C THR A 15 7.74 -2.62 0.90
N PHE A 16 7.06 -3.73 0.61
CA PHE A 16 7.62 -4.82 -0.20
C PHE A 16 7.92 -4.39 -1.64
N ALA A 17 7.02 -3.64 -2.28
CA ALA A 17 7.28 -3.11 -3.63
C ALA A 17 8.51 -2.19 -3.63
N TRP A 18 8.61 -1.29 -2.64
CA TRP A 18 9.71 -0.34 -2.50
C TRP A 18 11.06 -1.01 -2.30
N TYR A 19 11.17 -1.91 -1.31
CA TYR A 19 12.41 -2.64 -1.08
C TYR A 19 12.74 -3.61 -2.22
N GLY A 20 11.73 -4.23 -2.83
CA GLY A 20 11.89 -5.12 -3.96
C GLY A 20 12.58 -4.44 -5.13
N HIS A 21 12.06 -3.29 -5.58
CA HIS A 21 12.67 -2.60 -6.73
C HIS A 21 14.09 -2.07 -6.42
N LEU A 22 14.38 -1.68 -5.17
CA LEU A 22 15.74 -1.28 -4.76
C LEU A 22 16.69 -2.46 -4.58
N LYS A 23 16.19 -3.66 -4.29
CA LYS A 23 17.00 -4.88 -4.21
C LYS A 23 17.38 -5.40 -5.60
N PHE A 24 16.49 -5.26 -6.58
CA PHE A 24 16.68 -5.76 -7.95
C PHE A 24 17.04 -4.64 -8.94
N ARG A 25 18.06 -3.84 -8.64
CA ARG A 25 18.47 -2.69 -9.49
C ARG A 25 19.03 -3.11 -10.85
N GLU A 26 19.61 -4.30 -10.92
CA GLU A 26 20.15 -4.91 -12.14
C GLU A 26 19.05 -5.53 -13.03
N ALA A 27 17.82 -5.69 -12.51
CA ALA A 27 16.73 -6.25 -13.28
C ALA A 27 16.21 -5.24 -14.33
N PRO A 28 15.69 -5.72 -15.48
CA PRO A 28 15.12 -4.83 -16.49
C PRO A 28 14.03 -3.93 -15.90
N LEU A 29 14.12 -2.62 -16.18
CA LEU A 29 13.20 -1.62 -15.61
C LEU A 29 11.72 -1.97 -15.86
N PHE A 30 11.40 -2.47 -17.07
CA PHE A 30 10.04 -2.89 -17.41
C PHE A 30 9.52 -4.02 -16.49
N GLN A 31 10.36 -5.01 -16.20
CA GLN A 31 9.99 -6.12 -15.31
C GLN A 31 9.72 -5.62 -13.89
N VAL A 32 10.59 -4.74 -13.38
CA VAL A 32 10.43 -4.14 -12.05
C VAL A 32 9.15 -3.32 -11.96
N ILE A 33 8.83 -2.53 -12.98
CA ILE A 33 7.58 -1.75 -13.03
C ILE A 33 6.35 -2.66 -12.98
N VAL A 34 6.31 -3.71 -13.81
CA VAL A 34 5.16 -4.64 -13.86
C VAL A 34 4.98 -5.36 -12.52
N ILE A 35 6.06 -5.85 -11.90
CA ILE A 35 6.00 -6.51 -10.59
C ILE A 35 5.51 -5.53 -9.52
N SER A 36 6.04 -4.31 -9.48
CA SER A 36 5.59 -3.28 -8.54
C SER A 36 4.11 -2.93 -8.72
N TRP A 37 3.61 -2.90 -9.96
CA TRP A 37 2.18 -2.72 -10.23
C TRP A 37 1.33 -3.87 -9.70
N LEU A 38 1.77 -5.12 -9.85
CA LEU A 38 1.06 -6.27 -9.30
C LEU A 38 1.01 -6.22 -7.77
N ILE A 39 2.08 -5.78 -7.11
CA ILE A 39 2.11 -5.61 -5.65
C ILE A 39 1.17 -4.47 -5.23
N ALA A 40 1.22 -3.33 -5.94
CA ALA A 40 0.33 -2.20 -5.70
C ALA A 40 -1.15 -2.60 -5.88
N PHE A 41 -1.48 -3.50 -6.82
CA PHE A 41 -2.85 -4.00 -6.92
C PHE A 41 -3.34 -4.62 -5.60
N PHE A 42 -2.52 -5.46 -4.95
CA PHE A 42 -2.87 -6.05 -3.65
C PHE A 42 -2.95 -5.02 -2.53
N GLU A 43 -2.05 -4.03 -2.49
CA GLU A 43 -2.15 -2.87 -1.59
C GLU A 43 -3.55 -2.24 -1.67
N TYR A 44 -4.00 -1.92 -2.89
CA TYR A 44 -5.28 -1.26 -3.13
C TYR A 44 -6.49 -2.10 -2.71
N CYS A 45 -6.40 -3.44 -2.78
CA CYS A 45 -7.45 -4.32 -2.29
C CYS A 45 -7.74 -4.14 -0.79
N PHE A 46 -6.77 -3.69 0.01
CA PHE A 46 -6.94 -3.40 1.43
C PHE A 46 -7.16 -1.91 1.70
N GLN A 47 -6.42 -1.04 1.00
CA GLN A 47 -6.49 0.40 1.17
C GLN A 47 -7.88 0.97 0.87
N VAL A 48 -8.50 0.53 -0.24
CA VAL A 48 -9.77 1.09 -0.70
C VAL A 48 -10.91 0.76 0.28
N PRO A 49 -11.10 -0.50 0.72
CA PRO A 49 -12.07 -0.81 1.77
C PRO A 49 -11.76 -0.10 3.08
N ALA A 50 -10.49 -0.04 3.50
CA ALA A 50 -10.09 0.61 4.75
C ALA A 50 -10.50 2.08 4.76
N ASN A 51 -10.18 2.81 3.69
CA ASN A 51 -10.51 4.22 3.56
C ASN A 51 -12.03 4.43 3.51
N ARG A 52 -12.76 3.62 2.74
CA ARG A 52 -14.23 3.74 2.67
C ARG A 52 -14.91 3.47 4.00
N ILE A 53 -14.43 2.49 4.78
CA ILE A 53 -14.99 2.14 6.09
C ILE A 53 -14.56 3.16 7.16
N GLY A 54 -13.33 3.66 7.09
CA GLY A 54 -12.77 4.60 8.06
C GLY A 54 -13.22 6.04 7.87
N PHE A 55 -13.60 6.42 6.64
CA PHE A 55 -14.04 7.77 6.32
C PHE A 55 -15.36 8.08 7.01
N GLY A 56 -15.36 9.13 7.83
CA GLY A 56 -16.46 9.50 8.73
C GLY A 56 -16.12 9.34 10.20
N THR A 57 -15.30 8.36 10.55
CA THR A 57 -14.65 8.29 11.89
C THR A 57 -13.31 9.02 11.89
N PHE A 58 -12.56 8.91 10.80
CA PHE A 58 -11.30 9.62 10.57
C PHE A 58 -11.47 10.62 9.41
N THR A 59 -10.70 11.69 9.44
CA THR A 59 -10.55 12.59 8.29
C THR A 59 -9.71 11.94 7.20
N ALA A 60 -9.81 12.43 5.96
CA ALA A 60 -8.95 11.98 4.86
C ALA A 60 -7.46 12.08 5.22
N THR A 61 -7.07 13.18 5.86
CA THR A 61 -5.68 13.41 6.30
C THR A 61 -5.25 12.38 7.34
N GLN A 62 -6.10 12.09 8.34
CA GLN A 62 -5.80 11.08 9.36
C GLN A 62 -5.65 9.68 8.75
N LEU A 63 -6.52 9.29 7.82
CA LEU A 63 -6.42 8.01 7.13
C LEU A 63 -5.11 7.92 6.33
N LYS A 64 -4.71 9.01 5.67
CA LYS A 64 -3.46 9.04 4.92
C LYS A 64 -2.25 8.95 5.83
N THR A 65 -2.24 9.67 6.96
CA THR A 65 -1.18 9.56 7.97
C THR A 65 -1.10 8.13 8.53
N ILE A 66 -2.23 7.50 8.87
CA ILE A 66 -2.25 6.12 9.37
C ILE A 66 -1.71 5.13 8.32
N GLN A 67 -2.02 5.35 7.04
CA GLN A 67 -1.50 4.52 5.96
C GLN A 67 0.02 4.62 5.82
N GLU A 68 0.65 5.74 6.19
CA GLU A 68 2.09 5.97 6.03
C GLU A 68 2.94 5.52 7.22
N ILE A 69 2.31 5.13 8.33
CA ILE A 69 2.94 4.60 9.54
C ILE A 69 3.16 3.09 9.41
#